data_AF-A0A7S1A505-F1
#
_entry.id   AF-A0A7S1A505-F1
#
_cell.length_a   1.000
_cell.length_b   1.000
_cell.length_c   1.000
_cell.angle_alpha   90.00
_cell.angle_beta   90.00
_cell.angle_gamma   90.00
#
_symmetry.space_group_name_H-M   'P 1'
#
loop_
_entity.id
_entity.type
_entity.pdbx_description
1 polymer ?
#
loop_
_entity_poly.entity_id
_entity_poly.type
_entity_poly.pdbx_seq_one_letter_code
_entity_poly.pdbx_strand_id
1 'polypeptide(L)'
;MAAILLFLTLQWVDALEMVYLLLFGIILLVMDSPFFVKMSFVPDMRRFVARYANILTRAVGKGVTYFFLGCALGSGIWSNFESTMFLTIGTILTLAVIYVGLASVTFGAIKSHSLERVKKALGGAPMYMKHARMQPGLGITPEEFNNMTSTERGVVFSGSDLRLIFNALSNDPYKQAISSADFEAWARGGCVVL
;
A
#
# COMPACT_ATOMS: atom_id res chain seq x y z
N MET A 1 -9.55 41.33 -17.95
CA MET A 1 -9.60 40.42 -19.13
C MET A 1 -8.69 39.19 -18.95
N ALA A 2 -7.44 39.36 -18.53
CA ALA A 2 -6.52 38.23 -18.27
C ALA A 2 -7.00 37.21 -17.21
N ALA A 3 -7.61 37.67 -16.10
CA ALA A 3 -8.13 36.77 -15.06
C ALA A 3 -9.34 35.92 -15.51
N ILE A 4 -10.14 36.45 -16.44
CA ILE A 4 -11.32 35.74 -17.00
C ILE A 4 -10.84 34.70 -18.03
N LEU A 5 -9.81 35.03 -18.81
CA LEU A 5 -9.14 34.07 -19.68
C LEU A 5 -8.47 32.96 -18.87
N LEU A 6 -7.78 33.26 -17.77
CA LEU A 6 -7.21 32.26 -16.84
C LEU A 6 -8.25 31.29 -16.25
N PHE A 7 -9.45 31.79 -15.94
CA PHE A 7 -10.56 30.96 -15.46
C PHE A 7 -11.13 30.06 -16.58
N LEU A 8 -11.17 30.56 -17.81
CA LEU A 8 -11.65 29.83 -18.99
C LEU A 8 -10.61 28.86 -19.58
N THR A 9 -9.32 29.12 -19.39
CA THR A 9 -8.22 28.26 -19.87
C THR A 9 -7.89 27.12 -18.90
N LEU A 10 -8.58 27.02 -17.75
CA LEU A 10 -8.36 26.00 -16.71
C LEU A 10 -6.92 25.90 -16.16
N GLN A 11 -6.03 26.84 -16.46
CA GLN A 11 -4.61 26.76 -16.08
C GLN A 11 -4.37 26.68 -14.56
N TRP A 12 -5.29 27.21 -13.74
CA TRP A 12 -5.23 27.07 -12.28
C TRP A 12 -5.52 25.63 -11.82
N VAL A 13 -6.34 24.89 -12.58
CA VAL A 13 -6.64 23.47 -12.34
C VAL A 13 -5.40 22.63 -12.64
N ASP A 14 -4.70 22.92 -13.75
CA ASP A 14 -3.43 22.25 -14.08
C ASP A 14 -2.37 22.53 -13.02
N ALA A 15 -2.27 23.77 -12.52
CA ALA A 15 -1.37 24.11 -11.43
C ALA A 15 -1.71 23.35 -10.13
N LEU A 16 -3.01 23.23 -9.81
CA LEU A 16 -3.48 22.48 -8.66
C LEU A 16 -3.16 20.97 -8.80
N GLU A 17 -3.37 20.41 -9.99
CA GLU A 17 -3.04 19.02 -10.32
C GLU A 17 -1.54 18.76 -10.14
N MET A 18 -0.68 19.64 -10.64
CA MET A 18 0.77 19.49 -10.51
C MET A 18 1.24 19.58 -9.05
N VAL A 19 0.65 20.46 -8.23
CA VAL A 19 0.89 20.51 -6.79
C VAL A 19 0.43 19.23 -6.10
N TYR A 20 -0.74 18.71 -6.46
CA TYR A 20 -1.26 17.45 -5.95
C TYR A 20 -0.32 16.28 -6.28
N LEU A 21 0.13 16.17 -7.53
CA LEU A 21 1.06 15.14 -7.98
C LEU A 21 2.40 15.23 -7.24
N LEU A 22 2.92 16.43 -7.03
CA LEU A 22 4.14 16.66 -6.27
C LEU A 22 3.98 16.18 -4.81
N LEU A 23 2.90 16.57 -4.14
CA LEU A 23 2.64 16.19 -2.75
C LEU A 23 2.53 14.68 -2.58
N PHE A 24 1.72 14.01 -3.42
CA PHE A 24 1.58 12.55 -3.36
C PHE A 24 2.86 11.82 -3.77
N GLY A 25 3.61 12.35 -4.74
CA GLY A 25 4.92 11.83 -5.11
C GLY A 25 5.91 11.88 -3.95
N ILE A 26 5.96 12.99 -3.20
CA ILE A 26 6.80 13.12 -2.01
C ILE A 26 6.36 12.15 -0.91
N ILE A 27 5.05 12.02 -0.66
CA ILE A 27 4.52 11.08 0.33
C ILE A 27 4.95 9.66 -0.01
N LEU A 28 4.76 9.22 -1.26
CA LEU A 28 5.16 7.89 -1.72
C LEU A 28 6.68 7.68 -1.65
N LEU A 29 7.46 8.69 -2.02
CA LEU A 29 8.92 8.67 -1.89
C LEU A 29 9.35 8.45 -0.44
N VAL A 30 8.76 9.18 0.52
CA VAL A 30 9.04 9.04 1.96
C VAL A 30 8.64 7.65 2.47
N MET A 31 7.55 7.09 1.93
CA MET A 31 7.08 5.76 2.31
C MET A 31 7.95 4.62 1.79
N ASP A 32 8.44 4.71 0.55
CA ASP A 32 9.16 3.62 -0.12
C ASP A 32 10.68 3.73 -0.03
N SER A 33 11.22 4.92 0.27
CA SER A 33 12.67 5.14 0.40
C SER A 33 13.28 4.43 1.62
N PRO A 34 14.29 3.55 1.45
CA PRO A 34 15.10 3.05 2.56
C PRO A 34 16.16 4.07 3.03
N PHE A 35 16.38 5.14 2.27
CA PHE A 35 17.49 6.08 2.49
C PHE A 35 17.21 7.11 3.59
N PHE A 36 15.95 7.49 3.78
CA PHE A 36 15.60 8.56 4.74
C PHE A 36 15.32 8.06 6.16
N VAL A 37 15.56 6.78 6.46
CA VAL A 37 15.26 6.15 7.76
C VAL A 37 16.05 6.78 8.93
N LYS A 38 17.20 7.41 8.65
CA LYS A 38 18.03 8.08 9.66
C LYS A 38 17.51 9.47 10.05
N MET A 39 16.63 10.09 9.27
CA MET A 39 16.05 11.39 9.63
C MET A 39 14.86 11.17 10.56
N SER A 40 14.83 11.86 11.71
CA SER A 40 13.78 11.73 12.71
C SER A 40 12.37 12.04 12.20
N PHE A 41 12.26 12.88 11.16
CA PHE A 41 10.97 13.28 10.59
C PHE A 41 10.27 12.17 9.77
N VAL A 42 11.03 11.29 9.13
CA VAL A 42 10.51 10.23 8.24
C VAL A 42 9.68 9.17 8.97
N PRO A 43 10.09 8.62 10.12
CA PRO A 43 9.26 7.69 10.88
C PRO A 43 7.96 8.35 11.38
N ASP A 44 7.99 9.64 11.73
CA ASP A 44 6.79 10.36 12.18
C ASP A 44 5.81 10.60 11.04
N MET A 45 6.28 10.99 9.85
CA MET A 45 5.43 11.05 8.65
C MET A 45 4.84 9.68 8.29
N ARG A 46 5.63 8.60 8.35
CA ARG A 46 5.11 7.25 8.07
C ARG A 46 4.01 6.85 9.05
N ARG A 47 4.17 7.16 10.34
CA ARG A 47 3.12 6.95 11.36
C ARG A 47 1.89 7.79 11.09
N PHE A 48 2.06 9.05 10.71
CA PHE A 48 0.95 9.94 10.37
C PHE A 48 0.15 9.39 9.18
N VAL A 49 0.82 9.02 8.09
CA VAL A 49 0.17 8.42 6.92
C VAL A 49 -0.50 7.09 7.28
N ALA A 50 0.13 6.24 8.09
CA ALA A 50 -0.47 5.00 8.55
C ALA A 50 -1.76 5.22 9.36
N ARG A 51 -1.85 6.32 10.12
CA ARG A 51 -3.02 6.65 10.94
C ARG A 51 -4.16 7.24 10.12
N TYR A 52 -3.88 8.16 9.20
CA TYR A 52 -4.90 8.92 8.48
C TYR A 52 -5.21 8.35 7.08
N ALA A 53 -4.26 7.66 6.46
CA ALA A 53 -4.37 7.09 5.13
C ALA A 53 -3.82 5.66 5.13
N ASN A 54 -4.34 4.81 6.03
CA ASN A 54 -3.91 3.42 6.19
C ASN A 54 -3.96 2.64 4.86
N ILE A 55 -4.93 2.96 3.99
CA ILE A 55 -5.03 2.39 2.63
C ILE A 55 -3.75 2.65 1.81
N LEU A 56 -3.14 3.84 1.91
CA LEU A 56 -1.91 4.22 1.22
C LEU A 56 -0.69 3.44 1.71
N THR A 57 -0.76 2.81 2.89
CA THR A 57 0.30 1.94 3.40
C THR A 57 0.22 0.51 2.88
N ARG A 58 -0.91 0.13 2.27
CA ARG A 58 -1.16 -1.18 1.68
C ARG A 58 -0.63 -1.23 0.25
N ALA A 59 -0.19 -2.40 -0.18
CA ALA A 59 0.39 -2.62 -1.51
C ALA A 59 -0.59 -2.26 -2.63
N VAL A 60 -1.88 -2.61 -2.51
CA VAL A 60 -2.91 -2.20 -3.48
C VAL A 60 -3.11 -0.70 -3.47
N GLY A 61 -3.18 -0.05 -2.30
CA GLY A 61 -3.37 1.39 -2.22
C GLY A 61 -2.21 2.19 -2.83
N LYS A 62 -0.97 1.76 -2.57
CA LYS A 62 0.22 2.30 -3.27
C LYS A 62 0.14 2.08 -4.76
N GLY A 63 -0.21 0.87 -5.21
CA GLY A 63 -0.34 0.53 -6.62
C GLY A 63 -1.37 1.38 -7.35
N VAL A 64 -2.56 1.57 -6.77
CA VAL A 64 -3.61 2.44 -7.32
C VAL A 64 -3.12 3.89 -7.40
N THR A 65 -2.40 4.35 -6.38
CA THR A 65 -1.87 5.72 -6.34
C THR A 65 -0.79 5.91 -7.42
N TYR A 66 0.13 4.96 -7.59
CA TYR A 66 1.12 4.99 -8.67
C TYR A 66 0.47 4.95 -10.06
N PHE A 67 -0.54 4.12 -10.24
CA PHE A 67 -1.28 4.04 -11.49
C PHE A 67 -1.95 5.38 -11.82
N PHE A 68 -2.64 5.98 -10.84
CA PHE A 68 -3.26 7.29 -10.98
C PHE A 68 -2.24 8.40 -11.29
N LEU A 69 -1.15 8.49 -10.50
CA LEU A 69 -0.08 9.46 -10.74
C LEU A 69 0.54 9.30 -12.13
N GLY A 70 0.78 8.06 -12.57
CA GLY A 70 1.33 7.78 -13.88
C GLY A 70 0.44 8.26 -15.01
N CYS A 71 -0.88 8.03 -14.92
CA CYS A 71 -1.86 8.53 -15.89
C CYS A 71 -1.94 10.06 -15.92
N ALA A 72 -2.03 10.70 -14.74
CA ALA A 72 -2.10 12.14 -14.60
C ALA A 72 -0.82 12.84 -15.12
N LEU A 73 0.36 12.33 -14.75
CA LEU A 73 1.64 12.81 -15.28
C LEU A 73 1.74 12.64 -16.80
N GLY A 74 1.27 11.51 -17.34
CA GLY A 74 1.23 11.27 -18.78
C GLY A 74 0.37 12.30 -19.52
N SER A 75 -0.84 12.57 -18.98
CA SER A 75 -1.75 13.60 -19.51
C SER A 75 -1.12 15.00 -19.46
N GLY A 76 -0.50 15.34 -18.32
CA GLY A 76 0.19 16.62 -18.14
C GLY A 76 1.36 16.80 -19.10
N ILE A 77 2.18 15.77 -19.30
CA ILE A 77 3.31 15.82 -20.24
C ILE A 77 2.83 16.00 -21.68
N TRP A 78 1.77 15.28 -22.07
CA TRP A 78 1.22 15.37 -23.42
C TRP A 78 0.61 16.75 -23.73
N SER A 79 0.08 17.42 -22.71
CA SER A 79 -0.62 18.70 -22.86
C SER A 79 0.30 19.92 -22.76
N ASN A 80 1.47 19.79 -22.12
CA ASN A 80 2.34 20.93 -21.78
C ASN A 80 3.69 20.97 -22.54
N PHE A 81 4.15 19.86 -23.13
CA PHE A 81 5.43 19.82 -23.84
C PHE A 81 5.22 19.66 -25.36
N GLU A 82 5.74 20.62 -26.13
CA GLU A 82 5.74 20.54 -27.61
C GLU A 82 6.98 19.84 -28.17
N SER A 83 8.09 19.86 -27.42
CA SER A 83 9.35 19.27 -27.84
C SER A 83 9.32 17.73 -27.82
N THR A 84 9.55 17.12 -28.99
CA THR A 84 9.51 15.65 -29.18
C THR A 84 10.45 14.88 -28.24
N MET A 85 11.62 15.45 -27.91
CA MET A 85 12.59 14.80 -27.02
C MET A 85 12.06 14.66 -25.58
N PHE A 86 11.45 15.71 -25.02
CA PHE A 86 10.90 15.65 -23.67
C PHE A 86 9.62 14.80 -23.61
N LEU A 87 8.81 14.82 -24.67
CA LEU A 87 7.64 13.94 -24.81
C LEU A 87 8.02 12.46 -24.77
N THR A 88 9.04 12.05 -25.52
CA THR A 88 9.46 10.64 -25.58
C THR A 88 10.01 10.15 -24.24
N ILE A 89 10.92 10.92 -23.62
CA ILE A 89 11.47 10.59 -22.29
C ILE A 89 10.36 10.55 -21.23
N GLY A 90 9.49 11.56 -21.23
CA GLY A 90 8.37 11.65 -20.29
C GLY A 90 7.37 10.50 -20.45
N THR A 91 7.08 10.09 -21.69
CA THR A 91 6.20 8.95 -21.97
C THR A 91 6.79 7.63 -21.48
N ILE A 92 8.09 7.40 -21.69
CA ILE A 92 8.76 6.19 -21.20
C ILE A 92 8.72 6.13 -19.67
N LEU A 93 8.99 7.26 -19.00
CA LEU A 93 9.00 7.32 -17.54
C LEU A 93 7.60 7.11 -16.95
N THR A 94 6.57 7.72 -17.54
CA THR A 94 5.18 7.55 -17.09
C THR A 94 4.67 6.14 -17.30
N LEU A 95 4.98 5.50 -18.43
CA LEU A 95 4.66 4.09 -18.67
C LEU A 95 5.31 3.16 -17.63
N ALA A 96 6.56 3.43 -17.24
CA ALA A 96 7.22 2.66 -16.18
C ALA A 96 6.48 2.78 -14.83
N VAL A 97 6.04 3.99 -14.45
CA VAL A 97 5.27 4.22 -13.22
C VAL A 97 3.91 3.53 -13.28
N ILE A 98 3.20 3.63 -14.41
CA ILE A 98 1.91 2.94 -14.64
C ILE A 98 2.08 1.42 -14.50
N TYR A 99 3.13 0.86 -15.10
CA TYR A 99 3.44 -0.57 -15.01
C TYR A 99 3.70 -1.01 -13.57
N VAL A 100 4.51 -0.27 -12.82
CA VAL A 100 4.77 -0.56 -11.40
C VAL A 100 3.49 -0.48 -10.57
N GLY A 101 2.63 0.50 -10.85
CA GLY A 101 1.31 0.62 -10.23
C GLY A 101 0.45 -0.62 -10.47
N LEU A 102 0.30 -1.03 -11.73
CA LEU A 102 -0.50 -2.19 -12.12
C LEU A 102 0.04 -3.50 -11.54
N ALA A 103 1.36 -3.69 -11.58
CA ALA A 103 2.01 -4.85 -10.97
C ALA A 103 1.73 -4.90 -9.47
N SER A 104 1.90 -3.78 -8.76
CA SER A 104 1.67 -3.68 -7.31
C SER A 104 0.22 -4.00 -6.93
N VAL A 105 -0.76 -3.49 -7.69
CA VAL A 105 -2.19 -3.82 -7.50
C VAL A 105 -2.42 -5.32 -7.71
N THR A 106 -1.86 -5.89 -8.78
CA THR A 106 -2.06 -7.30 -9.12
C THR A 106 -1.47 -8.21 -8.04
N PHE A 107 -0.24 -7.95 -7.61
CA PHE A 107 0.41 -8.71 -6.52
C PHE A 107 -0.35 -8.58 -5.20
N GLY A 108 -0.80 -7.37 -4.86
CA GLY A 108 -1.61 -7.12 -3.67
C GLY A 108 -2.96 -7.86 -3.72
N ALA A 109 -3.64 -7.85 -4.87
CA ALA A 109 -4.92 -8.53 -5.07
C ALA A 109 -4.80 -10.05 -4.97
N ILE A 110 -3.80 -10.65 -5.63
CA ILE A 110 -3.54 -12.11 -5.56
C ILE A 110 -3.30 -12.53 -4.11
N LYS A 111 -2.46 -11.80 -3.38
CA LYS A 111 -2.17 -12.12 -1.98
C LYS A 111 -3.39 -11.90 -1.08
N SER A 112 -4.19 -10.87 -1.32
CA SER A 112 -5.43 -10.61 -0.59
C SER A 112 -6.41 -11.78 -0.75
N HIS A 113 -6.50 -12.33 -1.97
CA HIS A 113 -7.33 -13.51 -2.23
C HIS A 113 -6.79 -14.77 -1.54
N SER A 114 -5.47 -14.97 -1.52
CA SER A 114 -4.84 -16.05 -0.75
C SER A 114 -5.10 -15.93 0.75
N LEU A 115 -5.09 -14.71 1.29
CA LEU A 115 -5.39 -14.44 2.70
C LEU A 115 -6.86 -14.70 3.03
N GLU A 116 -7.80 -14.28 2.17
CA GLU A 116 -9.23 -14.55 2.33
C GLU A 116 -9.53 -16.06 2.24
N ARG A 117 -8.81 -16.75 1.35
CA ARG A 117 -8.85 -18.22 1.22
C ARG A 117 -8.43 -18.91 2.51
N VAL A 118 -7.42 -18.41 3.20
CA VAL A 118 -6.95 -18.90 4.50
C VAL A 118 -7.97 -18.56 5.59
N LYS A 119 -8.52 -17.34 5.60
CA LYS A 119 -9.57 -16.92 6.54
C LYS A 119 -10.76 -17.88 6.54
N LYS A 120 -11.27 -18.22 5.35
CA LYS A 120 -12.40 -19.15 5.19
C LYS A 120 -12.08 -20.57 5.68
N ALA A 121 -10.82 -20.99 5.64
CA ALA A 121 -10.40 -22.31 6.10
C ALA A 121 -10.17 -22.37 7.61
N LEU A 122 -9.70 -21.27 8.22
CA LEU A 122 -9.36 -21.23 9.64
C LEU A 122 -10.56 -21.20 10.59
N GLY A 123 -11.78 -20.96 10.10
CA GLY A 123 -13.02 -21.15 10.87
C GLY A 123 -13.19 -20.28 12.13
N GLY A 124 -12.31 -19.30 12.38
CA GLY A 124 -12.40 -18.34 13.48
C GLY A 124 -11.51 -18.63 14.70
N ALA A 125 -11.97 -18.16 15.87
CA ALA A 125 -11.25 -18.11 17.15
C ALA A 125 -10.60 -19.41 17.69
N PRO A 126 -11.12 -20.64 17.47
CA PRO A 126 -10.49 -21.84 18.05
C PRO A 126 -9.09 -22.15 17.51
N MET A 127 -8.73 -21.66 16.31
CA MET A 127 -7.40 -21.87 15.73
C MET A 127 -6.31 -20.96 16.30
N TYR A 128 -6.70 -19.76 16.77
CA TYR A 128 -5.80 -18.84 17.46
C TYR A 128 -5.24 -19.48 18.74
N MET A 129 -6.12 -20.06 19.56
CA MET A 129 -5.74 -20.75 20.81
C MET A 129 -4.89 -22.02 20.57
N LYS A 130 -5.04 -22.69 19.42
CA LYS A 130 -4.29 -23.92 19.11
C LYS A 130 -2.81 -23.65 18.78
N HIS A 131 -2.50 -22.46 18.25
CA HIS A 131 -1.16 -22.09 17.76
C HIS A 131 -0.47 -20.99 18.58
N ALA A 132 -1.17 -20.23 19.42
CA ALA A 132 -0.58 -19.29 20.38
C ALA A 132 0.06 -20.01 21.59
N ARG A 133 0.82 -21.09 21.34
CA ARG A 133 1.36 -21.98 22.38
C ARG A 133 2.57 -21.41 23.12
N MET A 134 3.27 -20.43 22.55
CA MET A 134 4.54 -19.95 23.12
C MET A 134 4.39 -18.75 24.06
N GLN A 135 3.42 -17.84 23.86
CA GLN A 135 3.08 -16.77 24.82
C GLN A 135 1.72 -16.11 24.48
N PRO A 136 0.60 -16.48 25.16
CA PRO A 136 -0.73 -15.93 24.87
C PRO A 136 -0.88 -14.42 25.14
N GLY A 137 0.13 -13.77 25.75
CA GLY A 137 0.17 -12.32 25.98
C GLY A 137 0.88 -11.49 24.92
N LEU A 138 1.69 -12.09 24.03
CA LEU A 138 2.49 -11.35 23.03
C LEU A 138 1.89 -11.34 21.61
N GLY A 139 0.89 -12.18 21.33
CA GLY A 139 0.27 -12.30 20.00
C GLY A 139 0.94 -13.36 19.11
N ILE A 140 0.40 -13.57 17.91
CA ILE A 140 0.93 -14.54 16.93
C ILE A 140 2.06 -13.90 16.14
N THR A 141 3.21 -14.59 16.07
CA THR A 141 4.36 -14.17 15.28
C THR A 141 4.22 -14.54 13.79
N PRO A 142 4.97 -13.90 12.87
CA PRO A 142 4.94 -14.22 11.44
C PRO A 142 5.24 -15.69 11.13
N GLU A 143 6.14 -16.30 11.90
CA GLU A 143 6.55 -17.69 11.74
C GLU A 143 5.44 -18.66 12.21
N GLU A 144 4.81 -18.37 13.35
CA GLU A 144 3.66 -19.14 13.85
C GLU A 144 2.45 -19.02 12.93
N PHE A 145 2.20 -17.84 12.37
CA PHE A 145 1.17 -17.63 11.37
C PHE A 145 1.45 -18.46 10.11
N ASN A 146 2.68 -18.43 9.60
CA ASN A 146 3.04 -19.20 8.40
C ASN A 146 2.94 -20.71 8.62
N ASN A 147 3.34 -21.20 9.79
CA ASN A 147 3.16 -22.60 10.17
C ASN A 147 1.68 -22.98 10.21
N MET A 148 0.82 -22.12 10.78
CA MET A 148 -0.63 -22.33 10.80
C MET A 148 -1.23 -22.42 9.39
N THR A 149 -0.84 -21.52 8.47
CA THR A 149 -1.37 -21.51 7.10
C THR A 149 -0.83 -22.67 6.27
N SER A 150 0.39 -23.12 6.56
CA SER A 150 0.99 -24.30 5.96
C SER A 150 0.29 -25.58 6.40
N THR A 151 -0.01 -25.73 7.70
CA THR A 151 -0.64 -26.95 8.25
C THR A 151 -2.07 -27.15 7.75
N GLU A 152 -2.86 -26.09 7.62
CA GLU A 152 -4.29 -26.23 7.26
C GLU A 152 -4.57 -26.22 5.76
N ARG A 153 -3.69 -25.61 4.95
CA ARG A 153 -3.95 -25.37 3.52
C ARG A 153 -2.74 -25.55 2.62
N GLY A 154 -1.57 -25.86 3.16
CA GLY A 154 -0.32 -25.96 2.40
C GLY A 154 0.14 -24.64 1.78
N VAL A 155 -0.38 -23.50 2.27
CA VAL A 155 0.00 -22.17 1.77
C VAL A 155 1.13 -21.64 2.63
N VAL A 156 2.31 -21.51 2.01
CA VAL A 156 3.49 -20.91 2.63
C VAL A 156 3.65 -19.50 2.09
N PHE A 157 3.58 -18.52 2.96
CA PHE A 157 3.86 -17.13 2.63
C PHE A 157 5.37 -16.86 2.72
N SER A 158 5.89 -16.05 1.80
CA SER A 158 7.28 -15.59 1.89
C SER A 158 7.45 -14.56 3.00
N GLY A 159 8.69 -14.35 3.48
CA GLY A 159 8.96 -13.38 4.56
C GLY A 159 8.53 -11.95 4.22
N SER A 160 8.60 -11.54 2.95
CA SER A 160 8.07 -10.25 2.48
C SER A 160 6.54 -10.18 2.53
N ASP A 161 5.86 -11.30 2.28
CA ASP A 161 4.39 -11.35 2.25
C ASP A 161 3.84 -11.34 3.66
N LEU A 162 4.50 -12.03 4.58
CA LEU A 162 4.18 -11.99 6.00
C LEU A 162 4.28 -10.56 6.53
N ARG A 163 5.29 -9.79 6.13
CA ARG A 163 5.39 -8.37 6.49
C ARG A 163 4.21 -7.56 5.97
N LEU A 164 3.77 -7.80 4.73
CA LEU A 164 2.59 -7.11 4.16
C LEU A 164 1.31 -7.50 4.89
N ILE A 165 1.14 -8.78 5.20
CA ILE A 165 0.00 -9.31 5.94
C ILE A 165 -0.05 -8.72 7.36
N PHE A 166 1.06 -8.75 8.09
CA PHE A 166 1.14 -8.19 9.44
C PHE A 166 0.96 -6.67 9.43
N ASN A 167 1.43 -5.99 8.38
CA ASN A 167 1.20 -4.57 8.19
C ASN A 167 -0.28 -4.21 7.95
N ALA A 168 -1.06 -5.13 7.37
CA ALA A 168 -2.48 -4.97 7.11
C ALA A 168 -3.38 -5.45 8.25
N LEU A 169 -2.94 -6.43 9.04
CA LEU A 169 -3.71 -7.06 10.12
C LEU A 169 -3.41 -6.50 11.51
N SER A 170 -2.18 -6.08 11.79
CA SER A 170 -1.80 -5.56 13.11
C SER A 170 -2.09 -4.06 13.21
N ASN A 171 -2.85 -3.67 14.25
CA ASN A 171 -3.00 -2.27 14.64
C ASN A 171 -1.85 -1.79 15.55
N ASP A 172 -0.96 -2.68 15.97
CA ASP A 172 0.16 -2.33 16.83
C ASP A 172 1.18 -1.46 16.05
N PRO A 173 1.67 -0.34 16.60
CA PRO A 173 2.70 0.50 15.96
C PRO A 173 4.00 -0.24 15.61
N TYR A 174 4.31 -1.35 16.26
CA TYR A 174 5.50 -2.17 15.95
C TYR A 174 5.24 -3.25 14.90
N LYS A 175 3.97 -3.64 14.66
CA LYS A 175 3.53 -4.58 13.62
C LYS A 175 4.27 -5.94 13.62
N GLN A 176 4.85 -6.32 14.76
CA GLN A 176 5.64 -7.55 14.90
C GLN A 176 4.78 -8.77 15.23
N ALA A 177 3.60 -8.55 15.80
CA ALA A 177 2.67 -9.61 16.21
C ALA A 177 1.22 -9.21 15.92
N ILE A 178 0.36 -10.21 15.76
CA ILE A 178 -1.09 -10.03 15.63
C ILE A 178 -1.73 -10.39 16.98
N SER A 179 -2.39 -9.40 17.60
CA SER A 179 -3.12 -9.60 18.85
C SER A 179 -4.34 -10.50 18.64
N SER A 180 -4.87 -11.09 19.72
CA SER A 180 -6.08 -11.93 19.64
C SER A 180 -7.28 -11.14 19.12
N ALA A 181 -7.42 -9.90 19.57
CA ALA A 181 -8.46 -8.98 19.15
C ALA A 181 -8.35 -8.65 17.65
N ASP A 182 -7.14 -8.37 17.13
CA ASP A 182 -6.93 -8.09 15.71
C ASP A 182 -7.16 -9.33 14.84
N PHE A 183 -6.74 -10.51 15.31
CA PHE A 183 -6.98 -11.77 14.61
C PHE A 183 -8.47 -12.12 14.57
N GLU A 184 -9.19 -11.91 15.67
CA GLU A 184 -10.63 -12.14 15.75
C GLU A 184 -11.41 -11.13 14.91
N ALA A 185 -10.99 -9.86 14.92
CA ALA A 185 -11.52 -8.81 14.06
C ALA A 185 -11.29 -9.12 12.58
N TRP A 186 -10.12 -9.66 12.21
CA TRP A 186 -9.86 -10.13 10.86
C TRP A 186 -10.71 -11.35 10.50
N ALA A 187 -10.77 -12.35 11.37
CA ALA A 187 -11.48 -13.60 11.10
C ALA A 187 -13.00 -13.42 10.98
N ARG A 188 -13.58 -12.50 11.77
CA ARG A 188 -15.02 -12.15 11.72
C ARG A 188 -15.32 -10.98 10.78
N GLY A 189 -14.29 -10.24 10.36
CA GLY A 189 -14.41 -9.04 9.55
C GLY A 189 -14.47 -9.29 8.04
N GLY A 190 -14.56 -8.19 7.30
CA GLY A 190 -14.60 -8.16 5.84
C GLY A 190 -13.28 -8.57 5.17
N CYS A 191 -13.25 -8.51 3.84
CA CYS A 191 -12.04 -8.77 3.06
C CYS A 191 -10.94 -7.75 3.41
N VAL A 192 -9.75 -8.22 3.77
CA VAL A 192 -8.59 -7.36 3.99
C VAL A 192 -7.77 -7.30 2.71
N VAL A 193 -7.69 -6.10 2.15
CA VAL A 193 -6.84 -5.80 1.00
C VAL A 193 -5.42 -5.51 1.49
N LEU A 194 -4.43 -6.19 0.91
CA LEU A 194 -3.00 -6.11 1.23
C LEU A 194 -2.27 -4.98 0.50
#